data_AF-A0A932Q1Y8-F1
#
_entry.id   AF-A0A932Q1Y8-F1
#
_cell.length_a   1.000
_cell.length_b   1.000
_cell.length_c   1.000
_cell.angle_alpha   90.00
_cell.angle_beta   90.00
_cell.angle_gamma   90.00
#
_symmetry.space_group_name_H-M   'P 1'
#
loop_
_entity.id
_entity.type
_entity.pdbx_description
1 polymer ?
#
loop_
_entity_poly.entity_id
_entity_poly.type
_entity_poly.pdbx_seq_one_letter_code
_entity_poly.pdbx_strand_id
1 'polypeptide(L)'
;MSDLIGVWVGAILTLLVFSYLLGDSPLFRIAQAIFVGVAVGYAVNVALYLILLPRLIYPLIDSPQQNWHLFVPLALGILLFAKLRAAWSPLGNISIAFLFGVGGALAIGGALSGAFVPQLNATILSLSPAQNLNSVISNWLLVIGTIGALLSFRFLAQPQRPLARAFETLARGWGGLGRWFILIAFGAIFADTAVARVSVLIDRVYYLLHDWLQIVR
;
A
#
# COMPACT_ATOMS: atom_id res chain seq x y z
N MET A 1 20.37 -18.07 -24.62
CA MET A 1 19.80 -17.26 -25.72
C MET A 1 18.64 -16.39 -25.23
N SER A 2 17.70 -16.94 -24.45
CA SER A 2 16.64 -16.19 -23.74
C SER A 2 17.18 -15.01 -22.94
N ASP A 3 18.29 -15.22 -22.23
CA ASP A 3 18.82 -14.23 -21.28
C ASP A 3 19.39 -13.02 -22.00
N LEU A 4 20.01 -13.23 -23.17
CA LEU A 4 20.57 -12.15 -23.98
C LEU A 4 19.46 -11.26 -24.56
N ILE A 5 18.38 -11.85 -25.09
CA ILE A 5 17.22 -11.09 -25.58
C ILE A 5 16.57 -10.32 -24.42
N GLY A 6 16.43 -10.93 -23.25
CA GLY A 6 15.91 -10.28 -22.05
C GLY A 6 16.73 -9.06 -21.62
N VAL A 7 18.07 -9.16 -21.67
CA VAL A 7 18.97 -8.04 -21.38
C VAL A 7 18.76 -6.87 -22.35
N TRP A 8 18.71 -7.15 -23.65
CA TRP A 8 18.47 -6.11 -24.66
C TRP A 8 17.11 -5.43 -24.51
N VAL A 9 16.04 -6.22 -24.29
CA VAL A 9 14.70 -5.68 -24.08
C VAL A 9 14.65 -4.82 -22.81
N GLY A 10 15.23 -5.31 -21.71
CA GLY A 10 15.31 -4.56 -20.45
C GLY A 10 16.10 -3.26 -20.58
N ALA A 11 17.21 -3.27 -21.32
CA ALA A 11 18.02 -2.09 -21.56
C ALA A 11 17.26 -1.04 -22.38
N ILE A 12 16.63 -1.44 -23.48
CA ILE A 12 15.83 -0.55 -24.33
C ILE A 12 14.69 0.07 -23.52
N LEU A 13 13.93 -0.73 -22.76
CA LEU A 13 12.84 -0.21 -21.92
C LEU A 13 13.35 0.77 -20.86
N THR A 14 14.49 0.47 -20.24
CA THR A 14 15.12 1.37 -19.26
C THR A 14 15.50 2.71 -19.89
N LEU A 15 16.08 2.70 -21.10
CA LEU A 15 16.40 3.91 -21.85
C LEU A 15 15.14 4.71 -22.25
N LEU A 16 14.06 4.02 -22.68
CA LEU A 16 12.78 4.68 -22.97
C LEU A 16 12.21 5.38 -21.74
N VAL A 17 12.34 4.78 -20.55
CA VAL A 17 11.93 5.42 -19.29
C VAL A 17 12.81 6.62 -18.96
N PHE A 18 14.14 6.51 -19.12
CA PHE A 18 15.07 7.61 -18.89
C PHE A 18 14.92 8.78 -19.86
N SER A 19 14.31 8.57 -21.04
CA SER A 19 13.95 9.65 -21.97
C SER A 19 13.03 10.70 -21.33
N TYR A 20 12.34 10.40 -20.23
CA TYR A 20 11.59 11.37 -19.45
C TYR A 20 12.47 12.49 -18.85
N LEU A 21 13.73 12.19 -18.51
CA LEU A 21 14.66 13.17 -17.94
C LEU A 21 15.03 14.27 -18.95
N LEU A 22 14.90 13.98 -20.26
CA LEU A 22 15.16 14.91 -21.36
C LEU A 22 13.92 15.77 -21.71
N GLY A 23 12.80 15.59 -21.01
CA GLY A 23 11.54 16.28 -21.24
C GLY A 23 10.41 15.37 -21.74
N ASP A 24 9.36 16.00 -22.28
CA ASP A 24 8.11 15.37 -22.71
C ASP A 24 8.31 14.60 -24.03
N SER A 25 8.93 13.43 -23.95
CA SER A 25 9.37 12.64 -25.10
C SER A 25 8.34 11.58 -25.52
N PRO A 26 8.12 11.35 -26.83
CA PRO A 26 7.22 10.30 -27.32
C PRO A 26 7.68 8.89 -26.90
N LEU A 27 8.98 8.71 -26.70
CA LEU A 27 9.61 7.46 -26.24
C LEU A 27 9.12 7.05 -24.84
N PHE A 28 9.04 8.00 -23.91
CA PHE A 28 8.51 7.73 -22.57
C PHE A 28 7.03 7.31 -22.62
N ARG A 29 6.22 7.95 -23.48
CA ARG A 29 4.79 7.60 -23.64
C ARG A 29 4.60 6.17 -24.16
N ILE A 30 5.48 5.71 -25.04
CA ILE A 30 5.48 4.31 -25.51
C ILE A 30 5.79 3.37 -24.36
N ALA A 31 6.83 3.66 -23.56
CA ALA A 31 7.15 2.84 -22.38
C ALA A 31 5.98 2.78 -21.39
N GLN A 32 5.30 3.89 -21.14
CA GLN A 32 4.12 3.94 -20.28
C GLN A 32 2.97 3.10 -20.85
N ALA A 33 2.69 3.19 -22.14
CA ALA A 33 1.64 2.39 -22.79
C ALA A 33 1.94 0.89 -22.73
N ILE A 34 3.19 0.49 -22.97
CA ILE A 34 3.64 -0.90 -22.83
C ILE A 34 3.47 -1.36 -21.38
N PHE A 35 3.94 -0.58 -20.41
CA PHE A 35 3.86 -0.92 -19.00
C PHE A 35 2.40 -1.10 -18.55
N VAL A 36 1.51 -0.16 -18.88
CA VAL A 36 0.08 -0.26 -18.54
C VAL A 36 -0.57 -1.45 -19.25
N GLY A 37 -0.26 -1.67 -20.53
CA GLY A 37 -0.80 -2.80 -21.30
C GLY A 37 -0.41 -4.15 -20.70
N VAL A 38 0.87 -4.33 -20.36
CA VAL A 38 1.37 -5.55 -19.71
C VAL A 38 0.77 -5.72 -18.32
N ALA A 39 0.70 -4.65 -17.52
CA ALA A 39 0.10 -4.70 -16.19
C ALA A 39 -1.37 -5.14 -16.23
N VAL A 40 -2.17 -4.55 -17.14
CA VAL A 40 -3.58 -4.94 -17.34
C VAL A 40 -3.69 -6.37 -17.85
N GLY A 41 -2.86 -6.77 -18.82
CA GLY A 41 -2.85 -8.13 -19.36
C GLY A 41 -2.53 -9.19 -18.29
N TYR A 42 -1.52 -8.92 -17.47
CA TYR A 42 -1.16 -9.77 -16.34
C TYR A 42 -2.28 -9.84 -15.30
N ALA A 43 -2.87 -8.69 -14.93
CA ALA A 43 -3.99 -8.65 -14.00
C ALA A 43 -5.20 -9.46 -14.50
N VAL A 44 -5.53 -9.36 -15.78
CA VAL A 44 -6.59 -10.17 -16.41
C VAL A 44 -6.25 -11.65 -16.38
N ASN A 45 -5.00 -12.02 -16.70
CA ASN A 45 -4.55 -13.41 -16.64
C ASN A 45 -4.69 -13.99 -15.22
N VAL A 46 -4.19 -13.27 -14.22
CA VAL A 46 -4.33 -13.61 -12.81
C VAL A 46 -5.80 -13.75 -12.41
N ALA A 47 -6.64 -12.80 -12.79
CA ALA A 47 -8.07 -12.85 -12.50
C ALA A 47 -8.75 -14.07 -13.15
N LEU A 48 -8.40 -14.41 -14.39
CA LEU A 48 -8.97 -15.55 -15.10
C LEU A 48 -8.52 -16.88 -14.49
N TYR A 49 -7.21 -17.10 -14.36
CA TYR A 49 -6.67 -18.40 -14.01
C TYR A 49 -6.59 -18.68 -12.51
N LEU A 50 -6.46 -17.65 -11.67
CA LEU A 50 -6.37 -17.84 -10.21
C LEU A 50 -7.71 -17.62 -9.49
N ILE A 51 -8.67 -16.94 -10.12
CA ILE A 51 -9.93 -16.55 -9.47
C ILE A 51 -11.13 -17.08 -10.25
N LEU A 52 -11.41 -16.57 -11.44
CA LEU A 52 -12.64 -16.87 -12.19
C LEU A 52 -12.77 -18.35 -12.53
N LEU A 53 -11.77 -18.95 -13.18
CA LEU A 53 -11.85 -20.37 -13.55
C LEU A 53 -11.92 -21.29 -12.32
N PRO A 54 -10.95 -21.28 -11.39
CA PRO A 54 -10.94 -22.27 -10.31
C PRO A 54 -11.97 -22.01 -9.21
N ARG A 55 -12.37 -20.75 -8.95
CA ARG A 55 -13.28 -20.42 -7.85
C ARG A 55 -14.71 -20.16 -8.27
N LEU A 56 -14.97 -19.91 -9.56
CA LEU A 56 -16.30 -19.66 -10.09
C LEU A 56 -16.68 -20.73 -11.13
N ILE A 57 -16.01 -20.75 -12.27
CA ILE A 57 -16.47 -21.52 -13.44
C ILE A 57 -16.38 -23.04 -13.22
N TYR A 58 -15.23 -23.58 -12.82
CA TYR A 58 -15.09 -25.04 -12.63
C TYR A 58 -16.02 -25.60 -11.55
N PRO A 59 -16.14 -25.00 -10.34
CA PRO A 59 -17.08 -25.50 -9.33
C PRO A 59 -18.55 -25.46 -9.76
N LEU A 60 -18.93 -24.48 -10.59
CA LEU A 60 -20.28 -24.35 -11.17
C LEU A 60 -20.55 -25.41 -12.25
N ILE A 61 -19.55 -25.83 -13.01
CA ILE A 61 -19.68 -26.87 -14.04
C ILE A 61 -19.68 -28.26 -13.40
N ASP A 62 -18.75 -28.52 -12.49
CA ASP A 62 -18.53 -29.86 -11.93
C ASP A 62 -19.63 -30.27 -10.93
N SER A 63 -20.08 -29.33 -10.09
CA SER A 63 -21.09 -29.58 -9.05
C SER A 63 -22.07 -28.40 -8.89
N PRO A 64 -22.99 -28.18 -9.86
CA PRO A 64 -23.90 -27.03 -9.84
C PRO A 64 -24.81 -26.98 -8.60
N GLN A 65 -25.26 -28.14 -8.11
CA GLN A 65 -26.21 -28.23 -6.99
C GLN A 65 -25.56 -27.90 -5.63
N GLN A 66 -24.28 -28.27 -5.44
CA GLN A 66 -23.55 -27.99 -4.20
C GLN A 66 -23.09 -26.52 -4.15
N ASN A 67 -22.78 -25.94 -5.31
CA ASN A 67 -22.17 -24.62 -5.43
C ASN A 67 -23.18 -23.52 -5.83
N TRP A 68 -24.45 -23.65 -5.42
CA TRP A 68 -25.51 -22.70 -5.80
C TRP A 68 -25.20 -21.23 -5.39
N HIS A 69 -24.46 -21.03 -4.30
CA HIS A 69 -24.07 -19.72 -3.81
C HIS A 69 -23.18 -18.94 -4.79
N LEU A 70 -22.50 -19.63 -5.71
CA LEU A 70 -21.63 -19.01 -6.72
C LEU A 70 -22.40 -18.37 -7.89
N PHE A 71 -23.69 -18.65 -8.04
CA PHE A 71 -24.53 -17.95 -9.03
C PHE A 71 -24.66 -16.45 -8.71
N VAL A 72 -24.58 -16.05 -7.44
CA VAL A 72 -24.65 -14.64 -7.04
C VAL A 72 -23.42 -13.86 -7.54
N PRO A 73 -22.16 -14.26 -7.25
CA PRO A 73 -20.98 -13.65 -7.86
C PRO A 73 -20.99 -13.69 -9.39
N LEU A 74 -21.49 -14.77 -10.00
CA LEU A 74 -21.60 -14.87 -11.46
C LEU A 74 -22.56 -13.81 -12.03
N ALA A 75 -23.75 -13.67 -11.43
CA ALA A 75 -24.72 -12.67 -11.83
C ALA A 75 -24.17 -11.25 -11.66
N LEU A 76 -23.51 -10.96 -10.53
CA LEU A 76 -22.85 -9.67 -10.29
C LEU A 76 -21.72 -9.41 -11.30
N GLY A 77 -20.95 -10.44 -11.67
CA GLY A 77 -19.93 -10.36 -12.71
C GLY A 77 -20.52 -10.02 -14.07
N ILE A 78 -21.62 -10.66 -14.45
CA ILE A 78 -22.34 -10.37 -15.70
C ILE A 78 -22.90 -8.95 -15.70
N LEU A 79 -23.51 -8.51 -14.60
CA LEU A 79 -24.03 -7.15 -14.45
C LEU A 79 -22.94 -6.08 -14.58
N LEU A 80 -21.68 -6.40 -14.23
CA LEU A 80 -20.57 -5.47 -14.43
C LEU A 80 -20.34 -5.15 -15.92
N PHE A 81 -20.59 -6.09 -16.82
CA PHE A 81 -20.50 -5.85 -18.27
C PHE A 81 -21.57 -4.88 -18.78
N ALA A 82 -22.69 -4.72 -18.08
CA ALA A 82 -23.71 -3.72 -18.41
C ALA A 82 -23.14 -2.28 -18.35
N LYS A 83 -22.02 -2.06 -17.64
CA LYS A 83 -21.33 -0.77 -17.56
C LYS A 83 -20.60 -0.38 -18.84
N LEU A 84 -20.37 -1.30 -19.78
CA LEU A 84 -19.74 -0.98 -21.08
C LEU A 84 -20.63 -0.05 -21.92
N ARG A 85 -21.94 -0.02 -21.67
CA ARG A 85 -22.90 0.82 -22.40
C ARG A 85 -23.65 1.73 -21.43
N ALA A 86 -23.63 3.05 -21.69
CA ALA A 86 -24.25 4.06 -20.82
C ALA A 86 -25.73 3.79 -20.49
N ALA A 87 -26.50 3.24 -21.42
CA ALA A 87 -27.93 2.94 -21.23
C ALA A 87 -28.21 1.83 -20.19
N TRP A 88 -27.27 0.91 -19.96
CA TRP A 88 -27.41 -0.22 -19.01
C TRP A 88 -26.59 -0.01 -17.74
N SER A 89 -25.91 1.14 -17.62
CA SER A 89 -25.05 1.50 -16.49
C SER A 89 -25.74 1.38 -15.13
N PRO A 90 -27.03 1.68 -14.94
CA PRO A 90 -27.68 1.54 -13.63
C PRO A 90 -27.68 0.10 -13.09
N LEU A 91 -27.76 -0.91 -13.96
CA LEU A 91 -27.70 -2.33 -13.55
C LEU A 91 -26.31 -2.71 -13.03
N GLY A 92 -25.26 -2.13 -13.62
CA GLY A 92 -23.88 -2.34 -13.17
C GLY A 92 -23.55 -1.66 -11.83
N ASN A 93 -24.37 -0.71 -11.37
CA ASN A 93 -24.12 -0.02 -10.09
C ASN A 93 -24.23 -0.96 -8.89
N ILE A 94 -25.06 -2.01 -8.96
CA ILE A 94 -25.20 -3.00 -7.89
C ILE A 94 -23.88 -3.75 -7.68
N SER A 95 -23.26 -4.23 -8.77
CA SER A 95 -21.97 -4.91 -8.73
C SER A 95 -20.85 -3.99 -8.24
N ILE A 96 -20.86 -2.72 -8.67
CA ILE A 96 -19.89 -1.72 -8.22
C ILE A 96 -20.07 -1.39 -6.73
N ALA A 97 -21.31 -1.23 -6.26
CA ALA A 97 -21.60 -1.01 -4.84
C ALA A 97 -21.11 -2.17 -3.97
N PHE A 98 -21.31 -3.41 -4.43
CA PHE A 98 -20.77 -4.59 -3.76
C PHE A 98 -19.24 -4.57 -3.72
N LEU A 99 -18.58 -4.27 -4.85
CA LEU A 99 -17.11 -4.20 -4.93
C LEU A 99 -16.54 -3.13 -3.97
N PHE A 100 -17.15 -1.94 -3.92
CA PHE A 100 -16.75 -0.89 -2.98
C PHE A 100 -17.05 -1.27 -1.53
N GLY A 101 -18.17 -1.92 -1.25
CA GLY A 101 -18.50 -2.40 0.10
C GLY A 101 -17.48 -3.41 0.62
N VAL A 102 -17.16 -4.43 -0.20
CA VAL A 102 -16.13 -5.43 0.14
C VAL A 102 -14.75 -4.78 0.24
N GLY A 103 -14.38 -3.91 -0.71
CA GLY A 103 -13.09 -3.21 -0.70
C GLY A 103 -12.93 -2.32 0.54
N GLY A 104 -13.98 -1.57 0.92
CA GLY A 104 -14.00 -0.76 2.12
C GLY A 104 -13.92 -1.60 3.40
N ALA A 105 -14.68 -2.69 3.47
CA ALA A 105 -14.63 -3.62 4.61
C ALA A 105 -13.25 -4.25 4.77
N LEU A 106 -12.60 -4.67 3.67
CA LEU A 106 -11.24 -5.22 3.69
C LEU A 106 -10.20 -4.17 4.05
N ALA A 107 -10.33 -2.93 3.56
CA ALA A 107 -9.41 -1.84 3.89
C ALA A 107 -9.49 -1.48 5.38
N ILE A 108 -10.70 -1.30 5.92
CA ILE A 108 -10.91 -0.99 7.34
C ILE A 108 -10.50 -2.19 8.21
N GLY A 109 -10.99 -3.39 7.89
CA GLY A 109 -10.69 -4.62 8.63
C GLY A 109 -9.20 -4.96 8.59
N GLY A 110 -8.53 -4.76 7.46
CA GLY A 110 -7.10 -4.94 7.30
C GLY A 110 -6.27 -3.89 8.02
N ALA A 111 -6.70 -2.63 8.03
CA ALA A 111 -6.04 -1.59 8.82
C ALA A 111 -6.17 -1.86 10.33
N LEU A 112 -7.35 -2.28 10.78
CA LEU A 112 -7.59 -2.60 12.18
C LEU A 112 -6.81 -3.84 12.63
N SER A 113 -6.91 -4.94 11.89
CA SER A 113 -6.27 -6.21 12.28
C SER A 113 -4.77 -6.25 11.96
N GLY A 114 -4.34 -5.60 10.88
CA GLY A 114 -2.96 -5.62 10.40
C GLY A 114 -2.05 -4.57 11.01
N ALA A 115 -2.59 -3.40 11.37
CA ALA A 115 -1.79 -2.32 11.96
C ALA A 115 -2.24 -1.99 13.39
N PHE A 116 -3.51 -1.64 13.58
CA PHE A 116 -3.98 -1.08 14.85
C PHE A 116 -3.89 -2.07 16.02
N VAL A 117 -4.44 -3.28 15.90
CA VAL A 117 -4.41 -4.28 16.97
C VAL A 117 -2.99 -4.73 17.31
N PRO A 118 -2.12 -5.08 16.33
CA PRO A 118 -0.72 -5.37 16.62
C PRO A 118 0.01 -4.21 17.30
N GLN A 119 -0.28 -2.96 16.90
CA GLN A 119 0.31 -1.78 17.52
C GLN A 119 -0.18 -1.59 18.96
N LEU A 120 -1.46 -1.83 19.25
CA LEU A 120 -1.97 -1.84 20.63
C LEU A 120 -1.28 -2.92 21.46
N ASN A 121 -1.19 -4.16 20.97
CA ASN A 121 -0.52 -5.25 21.68
C ASN A 121 0.96 -4.94 21.94
N ALA A 122 1.66 -4.34 20.98
CA ALA A 122 3.06 -3.94 21.11
C ALA A 122 3.26 -2.80 22.13
N THR A 123 2.21 -2.08 22.52
CA THR A 123 2.27 -1.05 23.57
C THR A 123 1.98 -1.61 24.97
N ILE A 124 1.42 -2.82 25.09
CA ILE A 124 1.17 -3.51 26.36
C ILE A 124 2.45 -4.26 26.76
N LEU A 125 3.48 -3.51 27.17
CA LEU A 125 4.77 -4.04 27.63
C LEU A 125 4.95 -3.84 29.13
N SER A 126 5.66 -4.76 29.78
CA SER A 126 6.08 -4.56 31.18
C SER A 126 7.12 -3.44 31.26
N LEU A 127 6.85 -2.45 32.10
CA LEU A 127 7.70 -1.27 32.30
C LEU A 127 8.95 -1.57 33.15
N SER A 128 9.06 -2.78 33.71
CA SER A 128 10.24 -3.25 34.43
C SER A 128 10.54 -4.73 34.11
N PRO A 129 11.11 -5.03 32.92
CA PRO A 129 11.69 -6.34 32.66
C PRO A 129 12.99 -6.44 33.47
N ALA A 130 13.04 -7.34 34.45
CA ALA A 130 14.07 -7.42 35.49
C ALA A 130 15.51 -7.74 34.99
N GLN A 131 15.80 -7.76 33.69
CA GLN A 131 17.05 -8.30 33.16
C GLN A 131 17.84 -7.38 32.20
N ASN A 132 17.30 -6.25 31.71
CA ASN A 132 18.05 -5.38 30.78
C ASN A 132 17.70 -3.88 30.93
N LEU A 133 18.70 -3.02 31.19
CA LEU A 133 18.51 -1.56 31.27
C LEU A 133 18.05 -0.96 29.92
N ASN A 134 18.53 -1.51 28.80
CA ASN A 134 18.16 -1.04 27.46
C ASN A 134 16.67 -1.28 27.13
N SER A 135 16.09 -2.38 27.61
CA SER A 135 14.66 -2.66 27.39
C SER A 135 13.76 -1.79 28.27
N VAL A 136 14.19 -1.47 29.50
CA VAL A 136 13.49 -0.51 30.37
C VAL A 136 13.44 0.86 29.70
N ILE A 137 14.59 1.38 29.23
CA ILE A 137 14.66 2.68 28.56
C ILE A 137 13.80 2.70 27.30
N SER A 138 13.86 1.65 26.49
CA SER A 138 13.08 1.55 25.24
C SER A 138 11.57 1.50 25.52
N ASN A 139 11.13 0.76 26.54
CA ASN A 139 9.72 0.67 26.91
C ASN A 139 9.18 2.00 27.43
N TRP A 140 9.96 2.73 28.24
CA TRP A 140 9.60 4.08 28.69
C TRP A 140 9.58 5.08 27.53
N LEU A 141 10.56 5.04 26.64
CA LEU A 141 10.58 5.87 25.43
C LEU A 141 9.35 5.62 24.56
N LEU A 142 8.94 4.36 24.40
CA LEU A 142 7.74 3.98 23.66
C LEU A 142 6.49 4.59 24.28
N VAL A 143 6.29 4.43 25.60
CA VAL A 143 5.12 4.98 26.28
C VAL A 143 5.09 6.51 26.23
N ILE A 144 6.22 7.14 26.52
CA ILE A 144 6.38 8.61 26.47
C ILE A 144 6.13 9.14 25.06
N GLY A 145 6.73 8.51 24.06
CA GLY A 145 6.59 8.86 22.65
C GLY A 145 5.17 8.66 22.13
N THR A 146 4.51 7.55 22.50
CA THR A 146 3.13 7.27 22.08
C THR A 146 2.14 8.25 22.70
N ILE A 147 2.24 8.51 24.02
CA ILE A 147 1.43 9.51 24.70
C ILE A 147 1.71 10.91 24.14
N GLY A 148 2.99 11.24 23.91
CA GLY A 148 3.41 12.49 23.29
C GLY A 148 2.79 12.70 21.91
N ALA A 149 2.91 11.70 21.03
CA ALA A 149 2.35 11.74 19.69
C ALA A 149 0.82 11.92 19.71
N LEU A 150 0.11 11.17 20.56
CA LEU A 150 -1.35 11.33 20.72
C LEU A 150 -1.72 12.74 21.21
N LEU A 151 -0.99 13.29 22.18
CA LEU A 151 -1.24 14.64 22.70
C LEU A 151 -0.88 15.74 21.68
N SER A 152 0.02 15.46 20.75
CA SER A 152 0.35 16.40 19.68
C SER A 152 -0.76 16.53 18.63
N PHE A 153 -1.51 15.44 18.35
CA PHE A 153 -2.70 15.40 17.50
C PHE A 153 -3.95 15.83 18.28
N ARG A 154 -3.89 17.04 18.85
CA ARG A 154 -4.94 17.57 19.72
C ARG A 154 -6.23 17.87 18.93
N PHE A 155 -7.20 16.96 19.03
CA PHE A 155 -8.60 17.14 18.61
C PHE A 155 -9.55 17.45 19.80
N LEU A 156 -9.07 18.16 20.84
CA LEU A 156 -9.93 18.49 22.00
C LEU A 156 -10.47 19.92 21.92
N ALA A 157 -11.80 20.02 21.90
CA ALA A 157 -12.58 21.24 22.06
C ALA A 157 -12.27 21.96 23.39
N GLN A 158 -12.46 23.28 23.39
CA GLN A 158 -12.11 24.20 24.50
C GLN A 158 -12.65 23.72 25.86
N PRO A 159 -11.79 23.49 26.86
CA PRO A 159 -12.24 23.07 28.19
C PRO A 159 -12.80 24.24 29.02
N GLN A 160 -14.01 24.08 29.56
CA GLN A 160 -14.69 25.10 30.38
C GLN A 160 -14.25 25.10 31.88
N ARG A 161 -13.39 24.18 32.35
CA ARG A 161 -13.05 24.00 33.79
C ARG A 161 -11.58 24.33 34.14
N PRO A 162 -11.27 24.85 35.35
CA PRO A 162 -9.92 25.26 35.75
C PRO A 162 -8.92 24.09 35.90
N LEU A 163 -9.37 22.93 36.39
CA LEU A 163 -8.57 21.68 36.40
C LEU A 163 -8.21 21.22 34.98
N ALA A 164 -9.11 21.46 34.03
CA ALA A 164 -8.87 21.15 32.62
C ALA A 164 -7.85 22.12 31.99
N ARG A 165 -7.69 23.35 32.51
CA ARG A 165 -6.63 24.29 32.08
C ARG A 165 -5.22 23.86 32.55
N ALA A 166 -5.09 23.29 33.74
CA ALA A 166 -3.81 22.77 34.25
C ALA A 166 -3.36 21.48 33.51
N PHE A 167 -4.31 20.60 33.20
CA PHE A 167 -4.06 19.49 32.30
C PHE A 167 -3.73 19.99 30.88
N GLU A 168 -4.28 21.15 30.50
CA GLU A 168 -3.99 21.78 29.22
C GLU A 168 -2.56 22.26 29.07
N THR A 169 -1.99 22.89 30.10
CA THR A 169 -0.61 23.40 30.08
C THR A 169 0.42 22.27 30.08
N LEU A 170 0.21 21.23 30.88
CA LEU A 170 1.05 20.02 30.85
C LEU A 170 0.96 19.29 29.49
N ALA A 171 -0.25 19.17 28.94
CA ALA A 171 -0.44 18.57 27.61
C ALA A 171 0.13 19.41 26.47
N ARG A 172 0.20 20.75 26.60
CA ARG A 172 0.87 21.62 25.62
C ARG A 172 2.39 21.41 25.63
N GLY A 173 3.00 21.29 26.82
CA GLY A 173 4.43 21.01 26.95
C GLY A 173 4.80 19.62 26.43
N TRP A 174 4.07 18.59 26.86
CA TRP A 174 4.30 17.20 26.44
C TRP A 174 3.93 16.94 24.97
N GLY A 175 2.90 17.62 24.45
CA GLY A 175 2.55 17.61 23.03
C GLY A 175 3.63 18.25 22.15
N GLY A 176 4.45 19.17 22.68
CA GLY A 176 5.64 19.70 22.01
C GLY A 176 6.68 18.62 21.74
N LEU A 177 6.96 17.76 22.72
CA LEU A 177 7.83 16.58 22.54
C LEU A 177 7.25 15.58 21.54
N GLY A 178 5.92 15.39 21.57
CA GLY A 178 5.21 14.56 20.59
C GLY A 178 5.39 15.03 19.15
N ARG A 179 5.38 16.34 18.89
CA ARG A 179 5.64 16.90 17.55
C ARG A 179 7.03 16.57 17.05
N TRP A 180 8.05 16.66 17.90
CA TRP A 180 9.41 16.25 17.54
C TRP A 180 9.47 14.77 17.18
N PHE A 181 8.80 13.92 17.97
CA PHE A 181 8.73 12.48 17.68
C PHE A 181 8.10 12.20 16.32
N ILE A 182 7.00 12.91 15.99
CA ILE A 182 6.35 12.81 14.67
C ILE A 182 7.24 13.34 13.55
N LEU A 183 7.93 14.45 13.74
CA LEU A 183 8.86 15.01 12.74
C LEU A 183 9.99 14.03 12.43
N ILE A 184 10.53 13.37 13.47
CA ILE A 184 11.55 12.33 13.30
C ILE A 184 10.97 11.13 12.55
N ALA A 185 9.77 10.66 12.92
CA ALA A 185 9.11 9.54 12.25
C ALA A 185 8.82 9.83 10.76
N PHE A 186 8.24 10.98 10.44
CA PHE A 186 8.04 11.38 9.04
C PHE A 186 9.36 11.61 8.31
N GLY A 187 10.38 12.15 8.98
CA GLY A 187 11.73 12.27 8.44
C GLY A 187 12.33 10.91 8.07
N ALA A 188 12.14 9.90 8.92
CA ALA A 188 12.59 8.54 8.65
C ALA A 188 11.83 7.90 7.46
N ILE A 189 10.50 8.05 7.40
CA ILE A 189 9.70 7.56 6.26
C ILE A 189 10.13 8.24 4.96
N PHE A 190 10.35 9.56 4.99
CA PHE A 190 10.83 10.29 3.82
C PHE A 190 12.22 9.81 3.39
N ALA A 191 13.15 9.66 4.34
CA ALA A 191 14.49 9.15 4.06
C ALA A 191 14.45 7.74 3.46
N ASP A 192 13.61 6.85 3.98
CA ASP A 192 13.41 5.50 3.44
C ASP A 192 12.91 5.54 1.99
N THR A 193 11.91 6.37 1.69
CA THR A 193 11.43 6.52 0.30
C THR A 193 12.47 7.13 -0.64
N ALA A 194 13.29 8.07 -0.15
CA ALA A 194 14.35 8.69 -0.92
C ALA A 194 15.46 7.68 -1.24
N VAL A 195 15.91 6.92 -0.24
CA VAL A 195 16.88 5.83 -0.40
C VAL A 195 16.34 4.79 -1.36
N ALA A 196 15.08 4.34 -1.22
CA ALA A 196 14.47 3.38 -2.13
C ALA A 196 14.50 3.86 -3.59
N ARG A 197 14.18 5.14 -3.84
CA ARG A 197 14.21 5.71 -5.20
C ARG A 197 15.62 5.80 -5.77
N VAL A 198 16.60 6.23 -4.97
CA VAL A 198 18.01 6.30 -5.39
C VAL A 198 18.56 4.90 -5.63
N SER A 199 18.24 3.92 -4.77
CA SER A 199 18.64 2.52 -4.94
C SER A 199 18.10 1.93 -6.24
N VAL A 200 16.82 2.17 -6.57
CA VAL A 200 16.26 1.74 -7.86
C VAL A 200 16.96 2.42 -9.04
N LEU A 201 17.32 3.69 -8.93
CA LEU A 201 18.07 4.39 -9.98
C LEU A 201 19.46 3.78 -10.17
N ILE A 202 20.19 3.54 -9.07
CA ILE A 202 21.52 2.90 -9.09
C ILE A 202 21.42 1.51 -9.72
N ASP A 203 20.42 0.71 -9.33
CA ASP A 203 20.17 -0.61 -9.89
C ASP A 203 19.97 -0.56 -11.41
N ARG A 204 19.19 0.40 -11.91
CA ARG A 204 18.97 0.57 -13.36
C ARG A 204 20.21 1.06 -14.11
N VAL A 205 21.00 1.94 -13.51
CA VAL A 205 22.28 2.40 -14.11
C VAL A 205 23.31 1.27 -14.12
N TYR A 206 23.41 0.51 -13.02
CA TYR A 206 24.28 -0.66 -12.91
C TYR A 206 23.91 -1.71 -13.95
N TYR A 207 22.64 -2.03 -14.10
CA TYR A 207 22.12 -2.95 -15.12
C TYR A 207 22.55 -2.54 -16.55
N LEU A 208 22.46 -1.24 -16.88
CA LEU A 208 22.89 -0.74 -18.19
C LEU A 208 24.42 -0.86 -18.40
N LEU A 209 25.22 -0.60 -17.37
CA LEU A 209 26.69 -0.56 -17.47
C LEU A 209 27.34 -1.95 -17.35
N HIS A 210 26.81 -2.81 -16.49
CA HIS A 210 27.33 -4.14 -16.19
C HIS A 210 26.70 -5.21 -17.07
N ASP A 211 25.38 -5.38 -17.03
CA ASP A 211 24.70 -6.48 -17.72
C ASP A 211 24.60 -6.24 -19.24
N TRP A 212 24.33 -4.99 -19.65
CA TRP A 212 24.17 -4.66 -21.07
C TRP A 212 25.48 -4.25 -21.75
N LEU A 213 26.18 -3.23 -21.25
CA LEU A 213 27.39 -2.71 -21.88
C LEU A 213 28.68 -3.43 -21.47
N GLN A 214 28.68 -4.17 -20.35
CA GLN A 214 29.85 -4.90 -19.82
C GLN A 214 31.12 -4.06 -19.64
N ILE A 215 30.95 -2.74 -19.45
CA ILE A 215 32.08 -1.79 -19.28
C ILE A 215 32.61 -1.83 -17.85
N VAL A 216 31.73 -2.11 -16.88
CA VAL A 216 32.06 -2.23 -15.46
C VAL A 216 32.01 -3.71 -15.09
N ARG A 217 33.11 -4.24 -14.55
CA ARG A 217 33.17 -5.61 -13.99
C ARG A 217 32.72 -5.63 -12.54
#